data_AF-A0A537RBD3-F1
#
_entry.id   AF-A0A537RBD3-F1
#
_cell.length_a   1.000
_cell.length_b   1.000
_cell.length_c   1.000
_cell.angle_alpha   90.00
_cell.angle_beta   90.00
_cell.angle_gamma   90.00
#
_symmetry.space_group_name_H-M   'P 1'
#
loop_
_entity.id
_entity.type
_entity.pdbx_description
1 polymer ?
#
loop_
_entity_poly.entity_id
_entity_poly.type
_entity_poly.pdbx_seq_one_letter_code
_entity_poly.pdbx_strand_id
1 'polypeptide(L)' 'MDRLMRVYGSREAAAQAIQDAVDAAFQAGELTPNARGVFEATLDVGGNEVTVRGVILDGTAVVGSAWIVI' A
#
# COMPACT_ATOMS: atom_id res chain seq x y z
N MET A 1 5.70 -1.22 10.34
CA MET A 1 4.87 -2.42 10.55
C MET A 1 4.33 -2.52 11.97
N ASP A 2 5.17 -2.33 13.01
CA ASP A 2 4.74 -2.41 14.42
C ASP A 2 3.53 -1.56 14.79
N ARG A 3 3.38 -0.37 14.19
CA ARG A 3 2.23 0.50 14.44
C ARG A 3 0.92 -0.09 13.89
N LEU A 4 0.94 -0.59 12.65
CA LEU A 4 -0.22 -1.26 12.05
C LEU A 4 -0.57 -2.55 12.79
N MET A 5 0.43 -3.30 13.26
CA MET A 5 0.18 -4.51 14.07
C MET A 5 -0.52 -4.19 15.40
N ARG A 6 -0.32 -3.00 16.00
CA ARG A 6 -1.09 -2.59 17.19
C ARG A 6 -2.56 -2.28 16.87
N VAL A 7 -2.84 -1.82 15.66
CA VAL A 7 -4.21 -1.49 15.20
C VAL A 7 -4.95 -2.75 14.76
N TYR A 8 -4.32 -3.58 13.94
CA TYR A 8 -4.93 -4.76 13.31
C TYR A 8 -4.67 -6.07 14.05
N GLY A 9 -3.87 -6.05 15.12
CA GLY A 9 -3.64 -7.19 16.02
C GLY A 9 -2.62 -8.23 15.52
N SER A 10 -2.37 -8.33 14.21
CA SER A 10 -1.38 -9.26 13.64
C SER A 10 -0.64 -8.68 12.43
N ARG A 11 0.52 -9.28 12.10
CA ARG A 11 1.29 -8.92 10.91
C ARG A 11 0.53 -9.22 9.62
N GLU A 12 -0.19 -10.32 9.60
CA GLU A 12 -1.00 -10.76 8.45
C GLU A 12 -2.18 -9.80 8.22
N ALA A 13 -2.89 -9.42 9.27
CA ALA A 13 -4.00 -8.47 9.18
C ALA A 13 -3.50 -7.07 8.75
N ALA A 14 -2.36 -6.62 9.28
CA ALA A 14 -1.72 -5.38 8.82
C ALA A 14 -1.30 -5.44 7.34
N ALA A 15 -0.78 -6.57 6.87
CA ALA A 15 -0.42 -6.76 5.47
C ALA A 15 -1.66 -6.81 4.56
N GLN A 16 -2.75 -7.44 5.02
CA GLN A 16 -4.02 -7.45 4.30
C GLN A 16 -4.60 -6.03 4.18
N ALA A 17 -4.60 -5.26 5.26
CA ALA A 17 -5.09 -3.88 5.24
C ALA A 17 -4.30 -2.97 4.28
N ILE A 18 -2.97 -3.16 4.18
CA ILE A 18 -2.15 -2.46 3.18
C ILE A 18 -2.55 -2.86 1.76
N GLN A 19 -2.74 -4.17 1.50
CA GLN A 19 -3.17 -4.65 0.18
C GLN A 19 -4.53 -4.08 -0.20
N ASP A 20 -5.51 -4.14 0.70
CA ASP A 20 -6.87 -3.60 0.46
C ASP A 20 -6.82 -2.09 0.16
N ALA A 21 -5.99 -1.33 0.87
CA ALA A 21 -5.82 0.10 0.62
C ALA A 21 -5.18 0.38 -0.76
N VAL A 22 -4.19 -0.42 -1.16
CA VAL A 22 -3.54 -0.29 -2.47
C VAL A 22 -4.50 -0.66 -3.60
N ASP A 23 -5.27 -1.74 -3.44
CA ASP A 23 -6.29 -2.12 -4.41
C ASP A 23 -7.37 -1.05 -4.53
N ALA A 24 -7.82 -0.45 -3.42
CA ALA A 24 -8.77 0.66 -3.44
C ALA A 24 -8.19 1.87 -4.20
N ALA A 25 -6.94 2.26 -3.92
CA ALA A 25 -6.28 3.36 -4.60
C ALA A 25 -6.04 3.07 -6.10
N PHE A 26 -5.77 1.81 -6.45
CA PHE A 26 -5.64 1.39 -7.84
C PHE A 26 -6.97 1.51 -8.59
N GLN A 27 -8.06 1.01 -8.00
CA GLN A 27 -9.41 1.09 -8.56
C GLN A 27 -9.91 2.55 -8.68
N ALA A 28 -9.52 3.41 -7.74
CA ALA A 28 -9.80 4.84 -7.78
C ALA A 28 -8.96 5.61 -8.81
N GLY A 29 -7.93 5.00 -9.38
CA GLY A 29 -7.00 5.65 -10.31
C GLY A 29 -6.03 6.63 -9.63
N GLU A 30 -5.83 6.50 -8.32
CA GLU A 30 -4.95 7.37 -7.52
C GLU A 30 -3.48 6.93 -7.61
N LEU A 31 -3.21 5.69 -8.01
CA LEU A 31 -1.86 5.20 -8.25
C LEU A 31 -1.31 5.77 -9.57
N THR A 32 -0.26 6.57 -9.47
CA THR A 32 0.45 7.12 -10.65
C THR A 32 1.74 6.33 -10.90
N PRO A 33 1.73 5.32 -11.79
CA PRO A 33 2.96 4.63 -12.17
C PRO A 33 3.84 5.49 -13.08
N ASN A 34 5.15 5.28 -12.98
CA ASN A 34 6.10 5.82 -13.95
C ASN A 34 6.15 5.00 -15.25
N ALA A 35 6.98 5.41 -16.21
CA ALA A 35 7.15 4.71 -17.49
C ALA A 35 7.61 3.23 -17.38
N ARG A 36 8.04 2.78 -16.20
CA ARG A 36 8.40 1.38 -15.92
C ARG A 36 7.30 0.64 -15.14
N GLY A 37 6.11 1.24 -14.97
CA GLY A 37 5.01 0.69 -14.18
C GLY A 37 5.18 0.83 -12.67
N VAL A 38 6.29 1.40 -12.18
CA VAL A 38 6.56 1.51 -10.74
C VAL A 38 5.77 2.70 -10.18
N PHE A 39 5.02 2.48 -9.11
CA PHE A 39 4.29 3.51 -8.38
C PHE A 39 4.84 3.65 -6.96
N GLU A 40 4.71 4.85 -6.42
CA GLU A 40 4.92 5.15 -5.01
C GLU A 40 3.75 6.02 -4.56
N ALA A 41 3.02 5.57 -3.55
CA ALA A 41 1.81 6.23 -3.07
C ALA A 41 1.78 6.21 -1.54
N THR A 42 1.34 7.30 -0.93
CA THR A 42 1.08 7.37 0.50
C THR A 42 -0.42 7.20 0.73
N LEU A 43 -0.80 6.16 1.46
CA LEU A 43 -2.18 5.77 1.71
C LEU A 43 -2.45 5.79 3.22
N ASP A 44 -3.65 6.20 3.62
CA ASP A 44 -4.09 6.01 5.00
C ASP A 44 -4.51 4.55 5.22
N VAL A 45 -3.80 3.85 6.11
CA VAL A 45 -4.12 2.48 6.50
C VAL A 45 -4.41 2.46 8.00
N GLY A 46 -5.70 2.54 8.34
CA GLY A 46 -6.15 2.50 9.73
C GLY A 46 -5.66 3.70 10.55
N GLY A 47 -5.71 4.90 9.98
CA GLY A 47 -5.28 6.14 10.62
C GLY A 47 -3.76 6.34 10.63
N ASN A 48 -3.04 5.66 9.73
CA ASN A 48 -1.60 5.77 9.60
C ASN A 48 -1.23 6.01 8.14
N GLU A 49 -0.44 7.04 7.87
CA GLU A 49 0.15 7.28 6.56
C GLU A 49 1.21 6.20 6.27
N VAL A 50 0.90 5.32 5.32
CA VAL A 50 1.78 4.25 4.85
C VAL A 50 2.20 4.59 3.44
N THR A 51 3.49 4.80 3.23
CA THR A 51 4.06 4.88 1.89
C THR A 51 4.28 3.48 1.36
N VAL A 52 3.68 3.19 0.23
CA VAL A 52 3.76 1.92 -0.47
C VAL A 52 4.44 2.14 -1.81
N ARG A 53 5.41 1.27 -2.10
CA ARG A 53 6.06 1.21 -3.40
C ARG A 53 5.81 -0.14 -4.04
N GLY A 54 5.35 -0.09 -5.28
CA GLY A 54 4.97 -1.26 -6.04
C GLY A 54 5.15 -1.08 -7.53
N VAL A 55 4.66 -2.05 -8.29
CA VAL A 55 4.64 -2.04 -9.75
C VAL A 55 3.27 -2.47 -10.23
N ILE A 56 2.76 -1.82 -11.27
CA ILE A 56 1.58 -2.28 -11.99
C ILE A 56 2.06 -3.18 -13.13
N LEU A 57 1.73 -4.47 -13.05
CA LEU A 57 2.05 -5.49 -14.05
C LEU A 57 0.75 -6.04 -14.61
N ASP A 58 0.59 -6.01 -15.94
CA ASP A 58 -0.62 -6.52 -16.62
C ASP A 58 -1.95 -6.01 -16.03
N GLY A 59 -1.98 -4.74 -15.57
CA GLY A 59 -3.16 -4.14 -14.95
C GLY A 59 -3.44 -4.58 -13.52
N THR A 60 -2.47 -5.22 -12.85
CA THR A 60 -2.55 -5.60 -11.43
C THR A 60 -1.50 -4.82 -10.62
N ALA A 61 -1.91 -4.18 -9.53
CA ALA A 61 -1.00 -3.51 -8.61
C ALA A 61 -0.30 -4.53 -7.71
N VAL A 62 1.02 -4.63 -7.81
CA VAL A 62 1.85 -5.53 -7.00
C VAL A 62 2.68 -4.71 -6.03
N VAL A 63 2.48 -4.94 -4.73
CA VAL A 63 3.21 -4.26 -3.66
C VAL A 63 4.56 -4.93 -3.43
N GLY A 64 5.66 -4.19 -3.56
CA GLY A 64 7.00 -4.68 -3.27
C GLY A 64 7.46 -4.34 -1.85
N SER A 65 7.17 -3.12 -1.40
CA SER A 65 7.57 -2.63 -0.10
C SER A 65 6.58 -1.59 0.44
N ALA A 66 6.41 -1.58 1.77
CA ALA A 66 5.56 -0.62 2.47
C ALA A 66 6.22 -0.21 3.78
N TRP A 67 6.22 1.09 4.06
CA TRP A 67 6.80 1.66 5.28
C TRP A 67 5.99 2.88 5.75
N ILE A 68 6.13 3.20 7.04
CA ILE A 68 5.54 4.40 7.61
C ILE A 68 6.67 5.42 7.68
N VAL A 69 6.50 6.56 7.04
CA VAL A 69 7.42 7.70 7.22
C VAL A 69 7.07 8.34 8.56
N ILE A 70 8.03 8.33 9.49
CA ILE A 70 7.93 8.92 10.84
C ILE A 70 8.83 10.14 10.94
#